data_AF-A0AA90ZAI2-F1
#
_entry.id   AF-A0AA90ZAI2-F1
#
_cell.length_a   1.000
_cell.length_b   1.000
_cell.length_c   1.000
_cell.angle_alpha   90.00
_cell.angle_beta   90.00
_cell.angle_gamma   90.00
#
_symmetry.space_group_name_H-M   'P 1'
#
loop_
_entity.id
_entity.type
_entity.pdbx_description
1 polymer ?
#
loop_
_entity_poly.entity_id
_entity_poly.type
_entity_poly.pdbx_seq_one_letter_code
_entity_poly.pdbx_strand_id
1 'polypeptide(L)'
;MASKVNNLYETLTRSRVYDLEHIRYPGMPGFDPVKPALHYFLYRHHENYYIPGKNGPRTSSSGLIVMTDQSGTHIDALCHQASDMALFDGTKVSPEVETPWGFTKHDASQMPVFIKKGVLVDVAKFHSDPLPEEHEVTLKEFQDTLAKEKIALPDKGVVLVRTGYGRYWNEPSRYEKAAGISKEVSLYLQDKCMAVGADNLAWDVPEVRDPETKSMLPGHLYLLAR
;
A
#
# COMPACT_ATOMS: atom_id res chain seq x y z
N MET A 1 -30.41 -6.46 0.92
CA MET A 1 -29.16 -6.51 0.11
C MET A 1 -29.34 -5.89 -1.27
N ALA A 2 -30.38 -6.23 -2.04
CA ALA A 2 -30.62 -5.69 -3.39
C ALA A 2 -30.60 -4.14 -3.49
N SER A 3 -31.16 -3.42 -2.51
CA SER A 3 -31.17 -1.94 -2.51
C SER A 3 -29.79 -1.31 -2.33
N LYS A 4 -28.90 -1.93 -1.54
CA LYS A 4 -27.51 -1.48 -1.37
C LYS A 4 -26.67 -1.74 -2.61
N VAL A 5 -26.90 -2.87 -3.29
CA VAL A 5 -26.21 -3.23 -4.54
C VAL A 5 -26.63 -2.30 -5.68
N ASN A 6 -27.92 -2.02 -5.82
CA ASN A 6 -28.41 -1.07 -6.83
C ASN A 6 -27.86 0.35 -6.59
N ASN A 7 -27.79 0.78 -5.32
CA ASN A 7 -27.19 2.07 -4.96
C ASN A 7 -25.68 2.12 -5.31
N LEU A 8 -24.93 1.04 -5.09
CA LEU A 8 -23.52 0.97 -5.47
C LEU A 8 -23.35 1.02 -7.00
N TYR A 9 -24.16 0.27 -7.74
CA TYR A 9 -24.14 0.29 -9.22
C TYR A 9 -24.42 1.68 -9.78
N GLU A 10 -25.45 2.36 -9.28
CA GLU A 10 -25.76 3.74 -9.69
C GLU A 10 -24.67 4.72 -9.30
N THR A 11 -24.07 4.57 -8.11
CA THR A 11 -22.95 5.40 -7.67
C THR A 11 -21.76 5.23 -8.60
N LEU A 12 -21.37 3.99 -8.92
CA LEU A 12 -20.21 3.70 -9.78
C LEU A 12 -20.43 4.17 -11.22
N THR A 13 -21.62 3.94 -11.79
CA THR A 13 -21.91 4.34 -13.18
C THR A 13 -21.98 5.85 -13.39
N ARG A 14 -22.23 6.62 -12.32
CA ARG A 14 -22.23 8.09 -12.34
C ARG A 14 -20.93 8.72 -11.85
N SER A 15 -20.00 7.91 -11.34
CA SER A 15 -18.73 8.39 -10.81
C SER A 15 -17.63 8.35 -11.86
N ARG A 16 -16.63 9.21 -11.68
CA ARG A 16 -15.34 9.04 -12.34
C ARG A 16 -14.51 8.04 -11.56
N VAL A 17 -14.00 7.03 -12.25
CA VAL A 17 -13.08 6.05 -11.69
C VAL A 17 -11.65 6.56 -11.87
N TYR A 18 -10.88 6.53 -10.79
CA TYR A 18 -9.44 6.79 -10.80
C TYR A 18 -8.74 5.49 -10.43
N ASP A 19 -7.82 5.05 -11.28
CA ASP A 19 -6.90 3.98 -10.95
C ASP A 19 -5.75 4.57 -10.12
N LEU A 20 -5.51 3.98 -8.95
CA LEU A 20 -4.43 4.39 -8.04
C LEU A 20 -3.21 3.46 -8.14
N GLU A 21 -3.27 2.46 -9.01
CA GLU A 21 -2.18 1.53 -9.27
C GLU A 21 -1.08 2.19 -10.11
N HIS A 22 0.17 1.99 -9.70
CA HIS A 22 1.31 2.26 -10.54
C HIS A 22 1.65 1.04 -11.42
N ILE A 23 1.95 1.27 -12.70
CA ILE A 23 2.43 0.19 -13.57
C ILE A 23 3.76 -0.32 -13.04
N ARG A 24 3.79 -1.62 -12.74
CA ARG A 24 5.00 -2.31 -12.28
C ARG A 24 5.95 -2.57 -13.45
N TYR A 25 7.24 -2.34 -13.23
CA TYR A 25 8.28 -2.59 -14.23
C TYR A 25 9.60 -3.04 -13.57
N PRO A 26 10.48 -3.79 -14.27
CA PRO A 26 11.79 -4.13 -13.75
C PRO A 26 12.63 -2.89 -13.45
N GLY A 27 13.06 -2.72 -12.19
CA GLY A 27 13.79 -1.54 -11.74
C GLY A 27 12.91 -0.40 -11.21
N MET A 28 11.62 -0.65 -10.99
CA MET A 28 10.74 0.27 -10.27
C MET A 28 11.21 0.53 -8.84
N PRO A 29 10.78 1.64 -8.21
CA PRO A 29 11.09 1.92 -6.81
C PRO A 29 10.69 0.76 -5.90
N GLY A 30 11.47 0.54 -4.84
CA GLY A 30 11.20 -0.48 -3.84
C GLY A 30 12.03 -0.22 -2.58
N PHE A 31 11.53 -0.67 -1.43
CA PHE A 31 12.27 -0.53 -0.18
C PHE A 31 13.38 -1.61 -0.12
N ASP A 32 14.58 -1.31 0.35
CA ASP A 32 15.61 -2.32 0.64
C ASP A 32 15.36 -2.83 2.07
N PRO A 33 15.06 -4.13 2.33
CA PRO A 33 15.49 -5.36 1.62
C PRO A 33 14.49 -5.99 0.64
N VAL A 34 13.38 -5.32 0.35
CA VAL A 34 12.27 -5.87 -0.46
C VAL A 34 12.56 -5.85 -1.98
N LYS A 35 13.71 -5.31 -2.40
CA LYS A 35 14.21 -5.40 -3.79
C LYS A 35 14.71 -6.83 -4.09
N PRO A 36 14.51 -7.38 -5.31
CA PRO A 36 13.95 -6.72 -6.50
C PRO A 36 12.42 -6.80 -6.58
N ALA A 37 11.80 -5.69 -6.99
CA ALA A 37 10.36 -5.53 -6.90
C ALA A 37 9.56 -6.28 -8.01
N LEU A 38 10.13 -6.49 -9.20
CA LEU A 38 9.47 -7.28 -10.26
C LEU A 38 10.46 -7.88 -11.24
N HIS A 39 10.34 -9.17 -11.48
CA HIS A 39 10.93 -9.87 -12.61
C HIS A 39 9.85 -10.60 -13.41
N TYR A 40 9.93 -10.43 -14.74
CA TYR A 40 9.09 -11.15 -15.69
C TYR A 40 9.97 -11.92 -16.66
N PHE A 41 9.71 -13.23 -16.79
CA PHE A 41 10.40 -14.10 -17.73
C PHE A 41 9.40 -14.71 -18.69
N LEU A 42 9.49 -14.38 -19.98
CA LEU A 42 8.66 -15.04 -20.99
C LEU A 42 9.17 -16.47 -21.20
N TYR A 43 8.50 -17.43 -20.59
CA TYR A 43 8.89 -18.84 -20.60
C TYR A 43 8.42 -19.55 -21.87
N ARG A 44 7.12 -19.48 -22.19
CA ARG A 44 6.56 -20.06 -23.42
C ARG A 44 6.39 -18.98 -24.47
N HIS A 45 6.91 -19.27 -25.66
CA HIS A 45 6.78 -18.42 -26.84
C HIS A 45 5.89 -19.09 -27.89
N HIS A 46 5.22 -18.29 -28.71
CA HIS A 46 4.23 -18.79 -29.66
C HIS A 46 4.85 -19.72 -30.72
N GLU A 47 6.02 -19.35 -31.23
CA GLU A 47 6.75 -20.03 -32.30
C GLU A 47 7.17 -21.45 -31.91
N ASN A 48 7.47 -21.69 -30.64
CA ASN A 48 7.93 -22.99 -30.15
C ASN A 48 6.82 -24.06 -30.14
N TYR A 49 5.56 -23.65 -30.27
CA TYR A 49 4.40 -24.55 -30.19
C TYR A 49 3.45 -24.44 -31.39
N TYR A 50 3.87 -23.74 -32.45
CA TYR A 50 3.07 -23.61 -33.67
C TYR A 50 3.16 -24.87 -34.53
N ILE A 51 2.18 -25.75 -34.39
CA ILE A 51 2.09 -27.01 -35.15
C ILE A 51 0.70 -27.10 -35.80
N PRO A 52 0.48 -26.49 -36.97
CA PRO A 52 -0.84 -26.39 -37.59
C PRO A 52 -1.55 -27.73 -37.79
N GLY A 53 -0.80 -28.74 -38.27
CA GLY A 53 -1.35 -30.07 -38.53
C GLY A 53 -1.81 -30.84 -37.28
N LYS A 54 -1.41 -30.38 -36.07
CA LYS A 54 -1.76 -31.01 -34.80
C LYS A 54 -2.70 -30.15 -33.96
N ASN A 55 -2.38 -28.86 -33.83
CA ASN A 55 -3.03 -27.93 -32.91
C ASN A 55 -3.89 -26.87 -33.62
N GLY A 56 -3.99 -26.92 -34.95
CA GLY A 56 -4.65 -25.89 -35.75
C GLY A 56 -3.88 -24.56 -35.74
N PRO A 57 -4.50 -23.44 -36.13
CA PRO A 57 -3.81 -22.15 -36.26
C PRO A 57 -3.45 -21.50 -34.92
N ARG A 58 -3.87 -22.07 -33.79
CA ARG A 58 -3.68 -21.48 -32.46
C ARG A 58 -2.23 -21.63 -32.00
N THR A 59 -1.70 -20.56 -31.43
CA THR A 59 -0.46 -20.55 -30.64
C THR A 59 -0.73 -19.98 -29.25
N SER A 60 0.19 -20.16 -28.30
CA SER A 60 0.06 -19.60 -26.94
C SER A 60 1.44 -19.28 -26.36
N SER A 61 1.49 -18.23 -25.54
CA SER A 61 2.64 -17.84 -24.74
C SER A 61 2.25 -17.76 -23.27
N SER A 62 3.23 -17.82 -22.38
CA SER A 62 3.02 -17.63 -20.94
C SER A 62 4.34 -17.25 -20.29
N GLY A 63 4.30 -16.27 -19.40
CA GLY A 63 5.46 -15.88 -18.60
C GLY A 63 5.39 -16.36 -17.15
N LEU A 64 6.52 -16.18 -16.46
CA LEU A 64 6.67 -16.31 -15.02
C LEU A 64 6.81 -14.90 -14.44
N ILE A 65 6.13 -14.65 -13.33
CA ILE A 65 6.23 -13.41 -12.56
C ILE A 65 6.85 -13.77 -11.22
N VAL A 66 7.92 -13.06 -10.84
CA VAL A 66 8.56 -13.16 -9.53
C VAL A 66 8.59 -11.75 -8.93
N MET A 67 7.93 -11.57 -7.80
CA MET A 67 7.81 -10.30 -7.07
C MET A 67 7.59 -10.58 -5.59
N THR A 68 7.88 -9.60 -4.74
CA THR A 68 7.46 -9.64 -3.33
C THR A 68 6.02 -9.16 -3.20
N ASP A 69 5.38 -9.47 -2.08
CA ASP A 69 4.02 -9.03 -1.75
C ASP A 69 3.90 -7.53 -1.43
N GLN A 70 5.01 -6.82 -1.20
CA GLN A 70 5.07 -5.36 -1.02
C GLN A 70 5.63 -4.63 -2.27
N SER A 71 5.60 -5.27 -3.44
CA SER A 71 6.10 -4.68 -4.68
C SER A 71 5.05 -3.83 -5.40
N GLY A 72 5.36 -2.57 -5.70
CA GLY A 72 4.45 -1.63 -6.37
C GLY A 72 3.39 -1.06 -5.43
N THR A 73 2.24 -0.61 -5.95
CA THR A 73 1.09 -0.25 -5.13
C THR A 73 0.58 -1.52 -4.41
N HIS A 74 0.59 -1.53 -3.07
CA HIS A 74 0.29 -2.73 -2.28
C HIS A 74 -0.51 -2.39 -1.02
N ILE A 75 -0.89 -3.44 -0.29
CA ILE A 75 -1.51 -3.37 1.04
C ILE A 75 -0.71 -4.28 1.96
N ASP A 76 -0.24 -3.74 3.07
CA ASP A 76 0.35 -4.54 4.13
C ASP A 76 -0.74 -5.26 4.92
N ALA A 77 -0.66 -6.58 4.94
CA ALA A 77 -1.51 -7.39 5.81
C ALA A 77 -1.10 -7.20 7.28
N LEU A 78 -2.01 -7.49 8.22
CA LEU A 78 -1.73 -7.33 9.66
C LEU A 78 -0.60 -8.24 10.16
N CYS A 79 -0.30 -9.34 9.45
CA CYS A 79 0.87 -10.17 9.76
C CYS A 79 2.21 -9.57 9.30
N HIS A 80 2.21 -8.48 8.53
CA HIS A 80 3.42 -7.88 7.95
C HIS A 80 4.41 -7.41 9.04
N GLN A 81 3.89 -6.95 10.18
CA GLN A 81 4.70 -6.45 11.29
C GLN A 81 4.31 -7.15 12.60
N ALA A 82 5.27 -7.23 13.50
CA ALA A 82 5.10 -7.77 14.85
C ALA A 82 5.77 -6.85 15.88
N SER A 83 5.16 -6.71 17.06
CA SER A 83 5.76 -6.04 18.22
C SER A 83 6.22 -7.12 19.19
N ASP A 84 7.50 -7.11 19.56
CA ASP A 84 8.05 -8.00 20.59
C ASP A 84 7.76 -9.49 20.33
N MET A 85 7.89 -9.92 19.06
CA MET A 85 7.56 -11.27 18.59
C MET A 85 6.09 -11.66 18.79
N ALA A 86 5.17 -10.69 18.75
CA ALA A 86 3.73 -10.90 18.74
C ALA A 86 3.04 -10.07 17.64
N LEU A 87 2.05 -10.67 16.98
CA LEU A 87 1.13 -9.97 16.08
C LEU A 87 0.15 -9.12 16.90
N PHE A 88 -0.62 -8.25 16.24
CA PHE A 88 -1.48 -7.25 16.90
C PHE A 88 -2.48 -7.83 17.92
N ASP A 89 -2.91 -9.09 17.76
CA ASP A 89 -3.84 -9.76 18.67
C ASP A 89 -3.14 -10.50 19.83
N GLY A 90 -1.83 -10.33 19.98
CA GLY A 90 -1.00 -11.04 20.96
C GLY A 90 -0.58 -12.44 20.53
N THR A 91 -0.90 -12.88 19.31
CA THR A 91 -0.40 -14.14 18.76
C THR A 91 1.13 -14.12 18.70
N LYS A 92 1.78 -15.01 19.45
CA LYS A 92 3.23 -15.19 19.41
C LYS A 92 3.70 -15.65 18.03
N VAL A 93 4.67 -14.94 17.46
CA VAL A 93 5.39 -15.34 16.25
C VAL A 93 6.20 -16.60 16.54
N SER A 94 5.99 -17.62 15.72
CA SER A 94 6.63 -18.94 15.81
C SER A 94 6.60 -19.63 14.44
N PRO A 95 7.35 -20.72 14.22
CA PRO A 95 7.30 -21.47 12.96
C PRO A 95 5.92 -22.06 12.59
N GLU A 96 4.97 -22.08 13.53
CA GLU A 96 3.56 -22.48 13.26
C GLU A 96 2.75 -21.31 12.69
N VAL A 97 3.14 -20.07 12.99
CA VAL A 97 2.48 -18.84 12.55
C VAL A 97 3.14 -18.28 11.30
N GLU A 98 4.47 -18.19 11.29
CA GLU A 98 5.30 -17.74 10.18
C GLU A 98 5.98 -18.95 9.53
N THR A 99 5.48 -19.39 8.39
CA THR A 99 5.93 -20.62 7.72
C THR A 99 6.66 -20.31 6.41
N PRO A 100 7.39 -21.28 5.82
CA PRO A 100 7.96 -21.13 4.47
C PRO A 100 6.93 -20.89 3.37
N TRP A 101 5.64 -21.10 3.64
CA TRP A 101 4.54 -20.96 2.69
C TRP A 101 3.65 -19.74 2.97
N GLY A 102 4.04 -18.89 3.92
CA GLY A 102 3.29 -17.72 4.36
C GLY A 102 2.81 -17.81 5.80
N PHE A 103 1.96 -16.86 6.20
CA PHE A 103 1.43 -16.75 7.55
C PHE A 103 0.13 -17.54 7.71
N THR A 104 -0.02 -18.28 8.82
CA THR A 104 -1.27 -19.02 9.11
C THR A 104 -2.36 -18.15 9.74
N LYS A 105 -2.01 -16.93 10.14
CA LYS A 105 -2.90 -15.94 10.75
C LYS A 105 -2.60 -14.55 10.19
N HIS A 106 -3.66 -13.76 10.02
CA HIS A 106 -3.60 -12.33 9.69
C HIS A 106 -2.94 -12.00 8.35
N ASP A 107 -2.86 -12.99 7.45
CA ASP A 107 -2.36 -12.82 6.10
C ASP A 107 -3.36 -12.09 5.19
N ALA A 108 -2.92 -11.73 3.99
CA ALA A 108 -3.76 -11.03 3.03
C ALA A 108 -4.98 -11.85 2.56
N SER A 109 -4.95 -13.20 2.68
CA SER A 109 -6.08 -14.05 2.32
C SER A 109 -7.24 -13.95 3.31
N GLN A 110 -6.95 -13.55 4.56
CA GLN A 110 -7.93 -13.31 5.62
C GLN A 110 -8.51 -11.89 5.59
N MET A 111 -7.90 -10.99 4.82
CA MET A 111 -8.42 -9.63 4.64
C MET A 111 -9.75 -9.67 3.88
N PRO A 112 -10.82 -9.03 4.39
CA PRO A 112 -12.09 -8.99 3.68
C PRO A 112 -11.95 -8.14 2.40
N VAL A 113 -12.63 -8.53 1.32
CA VAL A 113 -12.84 -7.59 0.20
C VAL A 113 -13.70 -6.44 0.71
N PHE A 114 -13.14 -5.23 0.74
CA PHE A 114 -13.83 -4.06 1.26
C PHE A 114 -14.06 -2.99 0.18
N ILE A 115 -15.29 -2.47 0.15
CA ILE A 115 -15.64 -1.25 -0.58
C ILE A 115 -16.05 -0.24 0.49
N LYS A 116 -15.21 0.77 0.69
CA LYS A 116 -15.35 1.74 1.77
C LYS A 116 -15.32 3.16 1.24
N LYS A 117 -15.92 4.07 2.00
CA LYS A 117 -15.73 5.50 1.76
C LYS A 117 -14.27 5.83 2.01
N GLY A 118 -13.60 6.34 0.98
CA GLY A 118 -12.25 6.88 1.07
C GLY A 118 -12.27 8.40 1.15
N VAL A 119 -11.30 8.98 1.84
CA VAL A 119 -10.97 10.41 1.74
C VAL A 119 -9.51 10.55 1.34
N LEU A 120 -9.20 11.52 0.49
CA LEU A 120 -7.84 11.91 0.17
C LEU A 120 -7.53 13.21 0.91
N VAL A 121 -6.49 13.21 1.73
CA VAL A 121 -5.99 14.38 2.46
C VAL A 121 -4.74 14.88 1.72
N ASP A 122 -4.88 15.99 1.00
CA ASP A 122 -3.83 16.50 0.11
C ASP A 122 -2.89 17.46 0.83
N VAL A 123 -2.03 16.91 1.69
CA VAL A 123 -1.10 17.70 2.51
C VAL A 123 -0.12 18.47 1.63
N ALA A 124 0.37 17.87 0.54
CA ALA A 124 1.26 18.52 -0.41
C ALA A 124 0.68 19.83 -0.96
N LYS A 125 -0.60 19.84 -1.32
CA LYS A 125 -1.27 21.04 -1.87
C LYS A 125 -1.24 22.27 -0.96
N PHE A 126 -1.21 22.10 0.37
CA PHE A 126 -1.30 23.20 1.32
C PHE A 126 0.02 23.57 2.01
N HIS A 127 1.09 22.84 1.73
CA HIS A 127 2.42 23.02 2.32
C HIS A 127 3.45 23.27 1.22
N SER A 128 3.77 22.25 0.42
CA SER A 128 4.52 22.33 -0.84
C SER A 128 4.21 21.09 -1.69
N ASP A 129 4.21 21.22 -3.03
CA ASP A 129 3.86 20.11 -3.93
C ASP A 129 4.99 19.81 -4.94
N PRO A 130 5.82 18.77 -4.72
CA PRO A 130 5.75 17.79 -3.63
C PRO A 130 6.18 18.37 -2.26
N LEU A 131 5.92 17.61 -1.18
CA LEU A 131 6.53 17.88 0.12
C LEU A 131 8.07 17.80 0.03
N PRO A 132 8.81 18.43 0.96
CA PRO A 132 10.27 18.35 0.98
C PRO A 132 10.76 16.89 1.14
N GLU A 133 11.95 16.60 0.61
CA GLU A 133 12.59 15.27 0.77
C GLU A 133 12.64 14.88 2.24
N GLU A 134 12.20 13.65 2.54
CA GLU A 134 12.21 13.06 3.88
C GLU A 134 11.44 13.86 4.94
N HIS A 135 10.52 14.75 4.53
CA HIS A 135 9.67 15.50 5.46
C HIS A 135 8.71 14.57 6.19
N GLU A 136 8.66 14.67 7.50
CA GLU A 136 7.69 13.96 8.33
C GLU A 136 6.43 14.83 8.52
N VAL A 137 5.32 14.44 7.89
CA VAL A 137 4.03 15.13 7.99
C VAL A 137 3.54 15.07 9.43
N THR A 138 3.48 16.23 10.07
CA THR A 138 3.06 16.32 11.48
C THR A 138 1.54 16.24 11.63
N LEU A 139 1.08 15.88 12.83
CA LEU A 139 -0.36 15.88 13.17
C LEU A 139 -1.02 17.24 12.91
N LYS A 140 -0.31 18.34 13.14
CA LYS A 140 -0.84 19.69 12.91
C LYS A 140 -1.06 19.94 11.41
N GLU A 141 -0.11 19.59 10.56
CA GLU A 141 -0.23 19.77 9.10
C GLU A 141 -1.38 18.92 8.54
N PHE A 142 -1.51 17.69 9.04
CA PHE A 142 -2.62 16.80 8.70
C PHE A 142 -3.99 17.40 9.11
N GLN A 143 -4.13 17.85 10.36
CA GLN A 143 -5.39 18.43 10.86
C GLN A 143 -5.74 19.77 10.20
N ASP A 144 -4.74 20.62 9.95
CA ASP A 144 -4.91 21.87 9.21
C ASP A 144 -5.40 21.58 7.78
N THR A 145 -4.87 20.53 7.14
CA THR A 145 -5.31 20.09 5.81
C THR A 145 -6.76 19.61 5.84
N LEU A 146 -7.14 18.75 6.80
CA LEU A 146 -8.53 18.32 6.98
C LEU A 146 -9.49 19.52 7.12
N ALA A 147 -9.11 20.53 7.90
CA ALA A 147 -9.91 21.72 8.11
C ALA A 147 -10.04 22.58 6.83
N LYS A 148 -8.93 22.81 6.11
CA LYS A 148 -8.91 23.58 4.86
C LYS A 148 -9.73 22.89 3.75
N GLU A 149 -9.63 21.57 3.64
CA GLU A 149 -10.38 20.77 2.67
C GLU A 149 -11.82 20.47 3.11
N LYS A 150 -12.17 20.80 4.37
CA LYS A 150 -13.47 20.50 4.99
C LYS A 150 -13.79 19.00 4.94
N ILE A 151 -12.75 18.17 5.13
CA ILE A 151 -12.87 16.71 5.14
C ILE A 151 -13.27 16.26 6.54
N ALA A 152 -14.37 15.54 6.62
CA ALA A 152 -14.70 14.73 7.78
C ALA A 152 -14.16 13.31 7.54
N LEU A 153 -13.42 12.77 8.51
CA LEU A 153 -12.92 11.40 8.44
C LEU A 153 -14.10 10.42 8.34
N PRO A 154 -14.01 9.43 7.42
CA PRO A 154 -15.07 8.45 7.25
C PRO A 154 -15.03 7.44 8.41
N ASP A 155 -16.18 7.18 9.03
CA ASP A 155 -16.31 6.12 10.05
C ASP A 155 -15.89 4.77 9.48
N LYS A 156 -14.80 4.20 10.01
CA LYS A 156 -14.19 2.94 9.56
C LYS A 156 -13.99 2.89 8.03
N GLY A 157 -13.63 4.04 7.45
CA GLY A 157 -13.31 4.18 6.03
C GLY A 157 -11.82 4.12 5.76
N VAL A 158 -11.41 4.60 4.58
CA VAL A 158 -9.99 4.65 4.17
C VAL A 158 -9.52 6.10 4.15
N VAL A 159 -8.33 6.35 4.69
CA VAL A 159 -7.69 7.67 4.66
C VAL A 159 -6.43 7.58 3.82
N LEU A 160 -6.41 8.27 2.68
CA LEU A 160 -5.23 8.36 1.83
C LEU A 160 -4.57 9.72 2.05
N VAL A 161 -3.25 9.77 2.15
CA VAL A 161 -2.48 11.01 2.31
C VAL A 161 -1.65 11.24 1.05
N ARG A 162 -1.83 12.40 0.41
CA ARG A 162 -0.99 12.80 -0.73
C ARG A 162 0.17 13.66 -0.26
N THR A 163 1.36 13.09 -0.40
CA THR A 163 2.69 13.67 -0.22
C THR A 163 3.22 14.32 -1.51
N GLY A 164 2.66 13.93 -2.66
CA GLY A 164 3.02 14.44 -3.98
C GLY A 164 4.08 13.61 -4.70
N TYR A 165 4.58 12.54 -4.07
CA TYR A 165 5.67 11.70 -4.59
C TYR A 165 5.25 10.66 -5.62
N GLY A 166 3.96 10.33 -5.73
CA GLY A 166 3.46 9.39 -6.75
C GLY A 166 3.84 9.78 -8.18
N ARG A 167 4.08 11.08 -8.44
CA ARG A 167 4.55 11.58 -9.74
C ARG A 167 5.95 11.09 -10.13
N TYR A 168 6.78 10.70 -9.17
CA TYR A 168 8.16 10.28 -9.38
C TYR A 168 8.32 8.76 -9.51
N TRP A 169 7.22 8.01 -9.69
CA TRP A 169 7.28 6.55 -9.82
C TRP A 169 8.33 6.06 -10.83
N ASN A 170 8.51 6.78 -11.95
CA ASN A 170 9.50 6.44 -12.98
C ASN A 170 10.90 7.04 -12.74
N GLU A 171 11.12 7.68 -11.58
CA GLU A 171 12.37 8.31 -11.15
C GLU A 171 12.76 7.78 -9.76
N PRO A 172 13.26 6.52 -9.63
CA PRO A 172 13.44 5.87 -8.34
C PRO A 172 14.25 6.66 -7.31
N SER A 173 15.34 7.31 -7.74
CA SER A 173 16.18 8.11 -6.85
C SER A 173 15.47 9.31 -6.21
N ARG A 174 14.35 9.76 -6.80
CA ARG A 174 13.50 10.83 -6.26
C ARG A 174 12.33 10.26 -5.47
N TYR A 175 11.71 9.18 -5.97
CA TYR A 175 10.61 8.50 -5.28
C TYR A 175 11.05 7.98 -3.91
N GLU A 176 12.26 7.42 -3.81
CA GLU A 176 12.78 6.81 -2.59
C GLU A 176 13.08 7.82 -1.48
N LYS A 177 13.10 9.12 -1.79
CA LYS A 177 13.29 10.21 -0.82
C LYS A 177 11.99 10.87 -0.39
N ALA A 178 10.88 10.14 -0.52
CA ALA A 178 9.56 10.65 -0.24
C ALA A 178 9.40 11.14 1.21
N ALA A 179 8.57 12.16 1.35
CA ALA A 179 7.99 12.50 2.65
C ALA A 179 7.17 11.31 3.20
N GLY A 180 7.04 11.26 4.52
CA GLY A 180 6.33 10.21 5.25
C GLY A 180 5.40 10.79 6.30
N ILE A 181 4.66 9.91 6.97
CA ILE A 181 3.60 10.28 7.92
C ILE A 181 4.07 10.02 9.34
N SER A 182 3.87 10.97 10.25
CA SER A 182 4.38 10.86 11.62
C SER A 182 3.66 9.80 12.46
N LYS A 183 4.32 9.40 13.56
CA LYS A 183 3.73 8.57 14.62
C LYS A 183 2.40 9.16 15.12
N GLU A 184 2.34 10.46 15.36
CA GLU A 184 1.17 11.14 15.92
C GLU A 184 -0.02 11.13 14.98
N VAL A 185 0.20 11.24 13.66
CA VAL A 185 -0.87 11.06 12.66
C VAL A 185 -1.37 9.62 12.67
N SER A 186 -0.45 8.65 12.75
CA SER A 186 -0.77 7.22 12.80
C SER A 186 -1.64 6.88 14.02
N LEU A 187 -1.23 7.32 15.22
CA LEU A 187 -2.01 7.17 16.46
C LEU A 187 -3.36 7.91 16.39
N TYR A 188 -3.40 9.08 15.74
CA TYR A 188 -4.65 9.80 15.56
C TYR A 188 -5.65 9.04 14.67
N LEU A 189 -5.17 8.20 13.75
CA LEU A 189 -5.98 7.46 12.78
C LEU A 189 -6.29 6.01 13.20
N GLN A 190 -5.46 5.37 14.03
CA GLN A 190 -5.52 3.96 14.41
C GLN A 190 -6.94 3.43 14.68
N ASP A 191 -7.72 4.13 15.50
CA ASP A 191 -9.09 3.72 15.88
C ASP A 191 -10.22 4.33 15.02
N LYS A 192 -9.87 5.16 14.02
CA LYS A 192 -10.85 5.96 13.25
C LYS A 192 -11.04 5.45 11.83
N CYS A 193 -10.06 4.78 11.27
CA CYS A 193 -10.09 4.25 9.92
C CYS A 193 -9.94 2.73 9.90
N MET A 194 -10.37 2.12 8.80
CA MET A 194 -10.12 0.72 8.50
C MET A 194 -8.72 0.52 7.89
N ALA A 195 -8.26 1.49 7.12
CA ALA A 195 -6.94 1.46 6.48
C ALA A 195 -6.46 2.89 6.19
N VAL A 196 -5.14 3.02 6.09
CA VAL A 196 -4.46 4.22 5.63
C VAL A 196 -3.56 3.91 4.44
N GLY A 197 -3.18 4.91 3.67
CA GLY A 197 -2.19 4.77 2.60
C GLY A 197 -1.65 6.11 2.13
N ALA A 198 -0.48 6.10 1.47
CA ALA A 198 0.16 7.30 0.96
C ALA A 198 0.84 7.03 -0.40
N ASP A 199 1.16 8.08 -1.15
CA ASP A 199 1.80 8.01 -2.46
C ASP A 199 3.34 8.09 -2.37
N ASN A 200 3.90 7.30 -1.46
CA ASN A 200 5.32 7.26 -1.12
C ASN A 200 5.86 5.81 -1.05
N LEU A 201 7.12 5.65 -0.63
CA LEU A 201 7.77 4.34 -0.57
C LEU A 201 7.31 3.49 0.62
N ALA A 202 7.16 4.13 1.77
CA ALA A 202 6.72 3.54 3.02
C ALA A 202 5.84 4.58 3.72
N TRP A 203 4.84 4.14 4.50
CA TRP A 203 3.97 5.07 5.23
C TRP A 203 4.77 6.11 6.04
N ASP A 204 5.82 5.66 6.74
CA ASP A 204 6.75 6.47 7.51
C ASP A 204 7.93 7.01 6.68
N VAL A 205 8.67 7.97 7.24
CA VAL A 205 10.03 8.30 6.76
C VAL A 205 11.00 7.22 7.28
N PRO A 206 11.69 6.45 6.42
CA PRO A 206 12.45 5.27 6.86
C PRO A 206 13.55 5.52 7.90
N GLU A 207 14.26 6.64 7.75
CA GLU A 207 15.41 6.97 8.62
C GLU A 207 15.00 7.60 9.95
N VAL A 208 13.71 7.94 10.14
CA VAL A 208 13.20 8.52 11.38
C VAL A 208 13.00 7.43 12.43
N ARG A 209 13.50 7.69 13.64
CA ARG A 209 13.36 6.81 14.80
C ARG A 209 12.46 7.43 15.85
N ASP A 210 11.48 6.65 16.32
CA ASP A 210 10.65 7.05 17.44
C ASP A 210 11.51 7.14 18.72
N PRO A 211 11.51 8.30 19.42
CA PRO A 211 12.31 8.46 20.62
C PRO A 211 11.91 7.52 21.76
N GLU A 212 10.66 7.05 21.79
CA GLU A 212 10.14 6.17 22.85
C GLU A 212 10.48 4.70 22.58
N THR A 213 10.06 4.15 21.45
CA THR A 213 10.25 2.73 21.11
C THR A 213 11.60 2.44 20.48
N LYS A 214 12.32 3.45 20.00
CA LYS A 214 13.53 3.35 19.15
C LYS A 214 13.27 2.66 17.80
N SER A 215 12.01 2.36 17.48
CA SER A 215 11.61 1.76 16.22
C SER A 215 11.87 2.73 15.07
N MET A 216 12.37 2.18 13.96
CA MET A 216 12.13 2.79 12.65
C MET A 216 10.69 2.50 12.25
N LEU A 217 10.13 3.29 11.34
CA LEU A 217 8.77 3.07 10.83
C LEU A 217 7.70 2.98 11.94
N PRO A 218 7.61 3.96 12.87
CA PRO A 218 6.69 3.86 14.00
C PRO A 218 5.22 3.73 13.60
N GLY A 219 4.79 4.36 12.52
CA GLY A 219 3.45 4.21 11.96
C GLY A 219 3.13 2.75 11.64
N HIS A 220 4.03 2.01 10.98
CA HIS A 220 3.86 0.58 10.75
C HIS A 220 3.70 -0.20 12.07
N LEU A 221 4.53 0.09 13.08
CA LEU A 221 4.43 -0.55 14.40
C LEU A 221 3.04 -0.33 15.04
N TYR A 222 2.56 0.92 15.07
CA TYR A 222 1.27 1.25 15.70
C TYR A 222 0.05 0.86 14.86
N LEU A 223 0.14 0.84 13.54
CA LEU A 223 -1.01 0.54 12.68
C LEU A 223 -1.21 -0.96 12.43
N LEU A 224 -0.13 -1.76 12.48
CA LEU A 224 -0.17 -3.18 12.12
C LEU A 224 0.09 -4.12 13.29
N ALA A 225 0.80 -3.69 14.33
CA ALA A 225 1.28 -4.58 15.38
C ALA A 225 0.86 -4.19 16.81
N ARG A 226 0.21 -3.03 17.01
CA ARG A 226 -0.25 -2.55 18.32
C ARG A 226 -1.65 -1.97 18.29
#